data_AF-A0A5B6USL3-F1
#
_entry.id   AF-A0A5B6USL3-F1
#
_cell.length_a   1.000
_cell.length_b   1.000
_cell.length_c   1.000
_cell.angle_alpha   90.00
_cell.angle_beta   90.00
_cell.angle_gamma   90.00
#
_symmetry.space_group_name_H-M   'P 1'
#
loop_
_entity.id
_entity.type
_entity.pdbx_description
1 polymer ?
#
loop_
_entity_poly.entity_id
_entity_poly.type
_entity_poly.pdbx_seq_one_letter_code
_entity_poly.pdbx_strand_id
1 'polypeptide(L)'
;MHHHPIKPNVSLKRVRVKELEMEIYPVLDELASSINTLNLERVRRLKGHLLTLTQRVQKVRDELEHLMDDDGDMAEMYLTEKKLRLEGNTPHEINPLTNFSGGTRQVSKSAPVSPIASTSGAPRLQRAFSSIVTASKQGSLTSSHGGDNIEQLEMLLEAYFVAIDHTLSKLLSVRDFTFIL
;
A
#
# COMPACT_ATOMS: atom_id res chain seq x y z
N MET A 1 -46.08 58.55 52.28
CA MET A 1 -45.27 57.79 51.30
C MET A 1 -46.15 56.73 50.66
N HIS A 2 -46.42 56.86 49.35
CA HIS A 2 -47.25 55.94 48.57
C HIS A 2 -46.54 54.59 48.37
N HIS A 3 -47.09 53.51 48.91
CA HIS A 3 -46.71 52.15 48.54
C HIS A 3 -47.42 51.78 47.23
N HIS A 4 -46.70 51.87 46.11
CA HIS A 4 -47.17 51.34 44.82
C HIS A 4 -47.18 49.80 44.84
N PRO A 5 -48.28 49.15 44.40
CA PRO A 5 -48.38 47.70 44.36
C PRO A 5 -47.73 47.18 43.07
N ILE A 6 -46.41 47.06 43.05
CA ILE A 6 -45.65 46.45 41.93
C ILE A 6 -45.72 44.90 41.95
N LYS A 7 -46.39 44.33 42.95
CA LYS A 7 -46.40 42.89 43.25
C LYS A 7 -47.11 41.99 42.22
N PRO A 8 -48.22 42.36 41.54
CA PRO A 8 -48.96 41.39 40.74
C PRO A 8 -48.24 41.00 39.46
N ASN A 9 -47.56 41.95 38.79
CA ASN A 9 -46.90 41.69 37.51
C ASN A 9 -45.64 40.84 37.66
N VAL A 10 -44.87 41.05 38.74
CA VAL A 10 -43.66 40.26 39.03
C VAL A 10 -44.02 38.83 39.44
N SER A 11 -45.09 38.65 40.22
CA SER A 11 -45.59 37.32 40.57
C SER A 11 -46.14 36.58 39.35
N LEU A 12 -46.89 37.26 38.47
CA LEU A 12 -47.40 36.67 37.23
C LEU A 12 -46.28 36.23 36.28
N LYS A 13 -45.22 37.03 36.15
CA LYS A 13 -44.03 36.67 35.35
C LYS A 13 -43.34 35.43 35.91
N ARG A 14 -43.20 35.32 37.24
CA ARG A 14 -42.64 34.13 37.89
C ARG A 14 -43.48 32.88 37.68
N VAL A 15 -44.81 33.00 37.70
CA VAL A 15 -45.71 31.87 37.40
C VAL A 15 -45.50 31.39 35.97
N ARG A 16 -45.50 32.30 34.99
CA ARG A 16 -45.27 31.94 33.57
C ARG A 16 -43.90 31.34 33.30
N VAL A 17 -42.85 31.80 33.99
CA VAL A 17 -41.51 31.18 33.90
C VAL A 17 -41.54 29.75 34.42
N LYS A 18 -42.21 29.50 35.55
CA LYS A 18 -42.34 28.15 36.11
C LYS A 18 -43.16 27.21 35.23
N GLU A 19 -44.25 27.70 34.65
CA GLU A 19 -45.04 26.92 33.68
C GLU A 19 -44.18 26.52 32.47
N LEU A 20 -43.42 27.47 31.93
CA LEU A 20 -42.52 27.20 30.81
C LEU A 20 -41.37 26.23 31.17
N GLU A 21 -40.78 26.36 32.36
CA GLU A 21 -39.77 25.41 32.85
C GLU A 21 -40.35 23.99 32.94
N MET A 22 -41.57 23.84 33.45
CA MET A 22 -42.25 22.54 33.53
C MET A 22 -42.56 21.92 32.17
N GLU A 23 -42.72 22.72 31.12
CA GLU A 23 -42.94 22.24 29.75
C GLU A 23 -41.62 21.92 29.03
N ILE A 24 -40.58 22.73 29.22
CA ILE A 24 -39.31 22.61 28.50
C ILE A 24 -38.44 21.46 29.04
N TYR A 25 -38.32 21.30 30.36
CA TYR A 25 -37.42 20.28 30.92
C TYR A 25 -37.76 18.84 30.51
N PRO A 26 -39.05 18.41 30.47
CA PRO A 26 -39.41 17.09 29.97
C PRO A 26 -39.08 16.89 28.48
N VAL A 27 -39.28 17.92 27.64
CA VAL A 27 -38.93 17.86 26.22
C VAL A 27 -37.42 17.78 26.02
N LEU A 28 -36.64 18.49 26.84
CA LEU A 28 -35.18 18.39 26.84
C LEU A 28 -34.67 17.04 27.33
N ASP A 29 -35.32 16.45 28.34
CA ASP A 29 -34.99 15.13 28.86
C ASP A 29 -35.39 14.03 27.85
N GLU A 30 -36.54 14.14 27.21
CA GLU A 30 -36.95 13.28 26.10
C GLU A 30 -35.98 13.41 24.92
N LEU A 31 -35.56 14.63 24.57
CA LEU A 31 -34.55 14.85 23.54
C LEU A 31 -33.21 14.24 23.95
N ALA A 32 -32.74 14.44 25.18
CA ALA A 32 -31.50 13.89 25.71
C ALA A 32 -31.52 12.35 25.81
N SER A 33 -32.68 11.77 26.10
CA SER A 33 -32.97 10.34 26.10
C SER A 33 -33.05 9.76 24.68
N SER A 34 -33.62 10.52 23.74
CA SER A 34 -33.72 10.17 22.31
C SER A 34 -32.39 10.30 21.57
N ILE A 35 -31.41 11.03 22.13
CA ILE A 35 -29.98 10.89 21.79
C ILE A 35 -29.57 9.47 22.19
N ASN A 36 -29.89 8.55 21.29
CA ASN A 36 -29.73 7.13 21.50
C ASN A 36 -28.23 6.80 21.52
N THR A 37 -27.69 6.60 22.72
CA THR A 37 -26.28 6.27 22.96
C THR A 37 -25.82 5.04 22.18
N LEU A 38 -26.72 4.08 21.93
CA LEU A 38 -26.44 2.89 21.11
C LEU A 38 -26.26 3.27 19.63
N ASN A 39 -27.10 4.15 19.10
CA ASN A 39 -26.96 4.65 17.73
C ASN A 39 -25.70 5.50 17.55
N LEU A 40 -25.36 6.34 18.54
CA LEU A 40 -24.12 7.13 18.51
C LEU A 40 -22.88 6.23 18.55
N GLU A 41 -22.88 5.19 19.38
CA GLU A 41 -21.78 4.22 19.42
C GLU A 41 -21.67 3.44 18.10
N ARG A 42 -22.81 3.07 17.48
CA ARG A 42 -22.83 2.45 16.15
C ARG A 42 -22.24 3.38 15.09
N VAL A 43 -22.60 4.66 15.10
CA VAL A 43 -22.03 5.68 14.19
C VAL A 43 -20.53 5.84 14.44
N ARG A 44 -20.08 5.87 15.69
CA ARG A 44 -18.65 5.95 16.05
C ARG A 44 -17.85 4.77 15.49
N ARG A 45 -18.37 3.54 15.63
CA ARG A 45 -17.75 2.32 15.08
C ARG A 45 -17.68 2.38 13.56
N LEU A 46 -18.78 2.76 12.90
CA LEU A 46 -18.82 2.92 11.44
C LEU A 46 -17.83 3.99 10.95
N LYS A 47 -17.72 5.12 11.64
CA LYS A 47 -16.74 6.17 11.36
C LYS A 47 -15.30 5.64 11.47
N GLY A 48 -15.01 4.83 12.50
CA GLY A 48 -13.73 4.14 12.64
C GLY A 48 -13.42 3.25 11.44
N HIS A 49 -14.37 2.39 11.05
CA HIS A 49 -14.21 1.51 9.88
C HIS A 49 -14.02 2.30 8.57
N LEU A 50 -14.81 3.36 8.37
CA LEU A 50 -14.73 4.24 7.21
C LEU A 50 -13.36 4.92 7.12
N LEU A 51 -12.82 5.39 8.25
CA LEU A 51 -11.50 6.01 8.29
C LEU A 51 -10.41 5.01 7.90
N THR A 52 -10.40 3.81 8.50
CA THR A 52 -9.44 2.75 8.17
C THR A 52 -9.56 2.33 6.70
N LEU A 53 -10.78 2.19 6.17
CA LEU A 53 -10.99 1.84 4.77
C LEU A 53 -10.48 2.94 3.83
N THR A 54 -10.78 4.20 4.12
CA THR A 54 -10.32 5.35 3.32
C THR A 54 -8.79 5.39 3.26
N GLN A 55 -8.11 5.20 4.40
CA GLN A 55 -6.64 5.16 4.45
C GLN A 55 -6.06 4.02 3.62
N ARG A 56 -6.67 2.83 3.67
CA ARG A 56 -6.22 1.68 2.88
C ARG A 56 -6.40 1.90 1.38
N VAL A 57 -7.55 2.47 0.98
CA VAL A 57 -7.81 2.79 -0.44
C VAL A 57 -6.87 3.89 -0.94
N GLN A 58 -6.61 4.92 -0.14
CA GLN A 58 -5.62 5.94 -0.45
C GLN A 58 -4.23 5.31 -0.67
N LYS A 59 -3.80 4.42 0.22
CA LYS A 59 -2.50 3.74 0.08
C LYS A 59 -2.41 2.95 -1.24
N VAL A 60 -3.48 2.25 -1.62
CA VAL A 60 -3.52 1.52 -2.90
C VAL A 60 -3.45 2.49 -4.08
N ARG A 61 -4.16 3.63 -4.00
CA ARG A 61 -4.07 4.69 -5.02
C ARG A 61 -2.65 5.20 -5.17
N ASP A 62 -2.00 5.53 -4.05
CA ASP A 62 -0.65 6.11 -4.05
C ASP A 62 0.42 5.10 -4.53
N GLU A 63 0.30 3.82 -4.16
CA GLU A 63 1.17 2.75 -4.67
C GLU A 63 0.97 2.52 -6.17
N LEU A 64 -0.27 2.63 -6.66
CA LEU A 64 -0.58 2.48 -8.08
C LEU A 64 -0.07 3.67 -8.90
N GLU A 65 -0.23 4.89 -8.39
CA GLU A 65 0.34 6.12 -8.97
C GLU A 65 1.86 6.02 -9.09
N HIS A 66 2.52 5.61 -8.00
CA HIS A 66 3.99 5.45 -8.00
C HIS A 66 4.48 4.40 -8.99
N LEU A 67 3.75 3.29 -9.13
CA LEU A 67 4.06 2.25 -10.12
C LEU A 67 3.91 2.75 -11.56
N MET A 68 2.91 3.60 -11.83
CA MET A 68 2.68 4.18 -13.15
C MET A 68 3.70 5.28 -13.51
N ASP A 69 4.32 5.93 -12.52
CA ASP A 69 5.33 6.98 -12.75
C ASP A 69 6.69 6.44 -13.25
N ASP A 70 6.99 5.14 -13.08
CA ASP A 70 8.27 4.52 -13.47
C ASP A 70 8.06 3.33 -14.44
N ASP A 71 8.36 3.56 -15.72
CA ASP A 71 8.33 2.52 -16.77
C ASP A 71 9.21 1.30 -16.44
N GLY A 72 10.27 1.47 -15.65
CA GLY A 72 11.13 0.39 -15.18
C GLY A 72 10.41 -0.56 -14.22
N ASP A 73 9.68 -0.01 -13.24
CA ASP A 73 8.87 -0.80 -12.31
C ASP A 73 7.69 -1.47 -13.03
N MET A 74 7.09 -0.82 -14.04
CA MET A 74 6.10 -1.44 -14.92
C MET A 74 6.69 -2.59 -15.74
N ALA A 75 7.88 -2.42 -16.31
CA ALA A 75 8.55 -3.45 -17.12
C ALA A 75 8.90 -4.72 -16.31
N GLU A 76 9.25 -4.57 -15.03
CA GLU A 76 9.56 -5.70 -14.14
C GLU A 76 8.35 -6.62 -13.89
N MET A 77 7.12 -6.15 -14.12
CA MET A 77 5.91 -6.98 -14.01
C MET A 77 5.74 -8.01 -15.15
N TYR A 78 6.51 -7.93 -16.24
CA TYR A 78 6.52 -8.92 -17.33
C TYR A 78 7.26 -10.21 -16.96
N LEU A 79 6.77 -10.91 -15.94
CA LEU A 79 7.39 -12.11 -15.36
C LEU A 79 7.51 -13.28 -16.34
N THR A 80 6.56 -13.44 -17.26
CA THR A 80 6.56 -14.53 -18.26
C THR A 80 7.74 -14.41 -19.22
N GLU A 81 8.05 -13.19 -19.66
CA GLU A 81 9.21 -12.92 -20.52
C GLU A 81 10.52 -13.05 -19.75
N LYS A 82 10.56 -12.56 -18.49
CA LYS A 82 11.71 -12.70 -17.60
C LYS A 82 12.05 -14.16 -17.31
N LYS A 83 11.05 -15.01 -17.07
CA LYS A 83 11.22 -16.47 -16.88
C LYS A 83 11.72 -17.14 -18.16
N LEU A 84 11.16 -16.80 -19.32
CA LEU A 84 11.57 -17.40 -20.59
C LEU A 84 13.02 -17.04 -20.98
N ARG A 85 13.45 -15.80 -20.71
CA ARG A 85 14.85 -15.37 -20.87
C ARG A 85 15.80 -16.07 -19.90
N LEU A 86 15.36 -16.36 -18.68
CA LEU A 86 16.15 -17.09 -17.69
C LEU A 86 16.33 -18.57 -18.07
N GLU A 87 15.26 -19.22 -18.55
CA GLU A 87 15.26 -20.64 -18.96
C GLU A 87 15.97 -20.88 -20.30
N GLY A 88 15.92 -19.91 -21.22
CA GLY A 88 16.66 -19.93 -22.49
C GLY A 88 18.18 -19.76 -22.37
N ASN A 89 18.66 -19.36 -21.19
CA ASN A 89 20.09 -19.20 -20.88
C ASN A 89 20.71 -20.44 -20.20
N THR A 90 20.05 -21.60 -20.20
CA THR A 90 20.75 -22.86 -19.96
C THR A 90 21.77 -23.05 -21.09
N PRO A 91 23.09 -23.04 -20.82
CA PRO A 91 24.07 -23.23 -21.88
C PRO A 91 23.89 -24.66 -22.41
N HIS A 92 23.28 -24.77 -23.59
CA HIS A 92 23.29 -26.00 -24.36
C HIS A 92 24.77 -26.37 -24.53
N GLU A 93 25.18 -27.48 -23.94
CA GLU A 93 26.56 -27.98 -23.97
C GLU A 93 27.11 -27.88 -25.38
N ILE A 94 28.20 -27.12 -25.53
CA ILE A 94 28.99 -27.07 -26.75
C ILE A 94 29.53 -28.48 -26.96
N ASN A 95 28.91 -29.19 -27.90
CA ASN A 95 29.31 -30.51 -28.37
C ASN A 95 30.70 -30.40 -29.02
N PRO A 96 31.80 -30.91 -28.45
CA PRO A 96 33.09 -30.90 -29.13
C PRO A 96 33.16 -32.17 -29.99
N LEU A 97 32.64 -32.09 -31.22
CA LEU A 97 32.82 -33.14 -32.20
C LEU A 97 34.28 -33.09 -32.71
N THR A 98 35.08 -33.96 -32.11
CA THR A 98 36.12 -34.80 -32.73
C THR A 98 36.86 -34.21 -33.93
N ASN A 99 38.11 -33.84 -33.71
CA ASN A 99 39.17 -34.08 -34.69
C ASN A 99 40.45 -34.52 -33.96
N PHE A 100 40.95 -35.66 -34.38
CA PHE A 100 42.10 -36.38 -33.84
C PHE A 100 43.39 -35.57 -33.96
N SER A 101 44.18 -35.48 -32.89
CA SER A 101 45.63 -35.77 -32.94
C SER A 101 46.24 -35.87 -31.54
N GLY A 102 46.69 -37.08 -31.19
CA GLY A 102 47.91 -37.33 -30.43
C GLY A 102 47.95 -36.99 -28.92
N GLY A 103 48.05 -38.03 -28.08
CA GLY A 103 48.81 -37.91 -26.83
C GLY A 103 48.20 -38.53 -25.58
N THR A 104 48.45 -39.82 -25.38
CA THR A 104 48.77 -40.46 -24.08
C THR A 104 47.92 -40.18 -22.83
N ARG A 105 47.27 -41.27 -22.38
CA ARG A 105 47.46 -41.91 -21.06
C ARG A 105 46.59 -41.43 -19.87
N GLN A 106 45.62 -42.32 -19.58
CA GLN A 106 45.29 -42.90 -18.26
C GLN A 106 44.47 -42.12 -17.21
N VAL A 107 43.38 -42.83 -16.86
CA VAL A 107 42.93 -43.20 -15.50
C VAL A 107 41.98 -42.24 -14.79
N SER A 108 40.72 -42.69 -14.76
CA SER A 108 39.70 -42.38 -13.77
C SER A 108 40.13 -42.82 -12.36
N LYS A 109 39.85 -41.97 -11.35
CA LYS A 109 39.70 -42.18 -9.88
C LYS A 109 39.66 -40.76 -9.27
N SER A 110 38.84 -40.34 -8.31
CA SER A 110 37.87 -40.94 -7.39
C SER A 110 37.14 -39.79 -6.65
N ALA A 111 36.06 -40.15 -5.95
CA ALA A 111 35.09 -39.39 -5.14
C ALA A 111 35.64 -38.32 -4.12
N PRO A 112 34.77 -37.49 -3.51
CA PRO A 112 35.15 -36.32 -2.71
C PRO A 112 35.55 -36.70 -1.28
N VAL A 113 36.51 -35.99 -0.69
CA VAL A 113 36.81 -36.10 0.73
C VAL A 113 36.97 -34.71 1.34
N SER A 114 36.15 -34.42 2.33
CA SER A 114 36.36 -33.40 3.37
C SER A 114 36.02 -34.07 4.71
N PRO A 115 36.42 -33.55 5.89
CA PRO A 115 37.51 -32.64 6.22
C PRO A 115 38.40 -33.20 7.36
N ILE A 116 39.63 -32.70 7.53
CA ILE A 116 40.36 -32.83 8.80
C ILE A 116 40.72 -31.46 9.34
N ALA A 117 40.45 -31.32 10.62
CA ALA A 117 40.32 -30.09 11.36
C ALA A 117 41.67 -29.54 11.87
N SER A 118 41.66 -28.20 11.99
CA SER A 118 42.33 -27.38 12.99
C SER A 118 43.84 -27.25 12.93
N THR A 119 44.33 -26.03 12.70
CA THR A 119 45.03 -25.25 13.74
C THR A 119 45.08 -23.76 13.38
N SER A 120 44.78 -22.93 14.38
CA SER A 120 45.43 -21.65 14.68
C SER A 120 45.36 -20.48 13.68
N GLY A 121 44.67 -19.41 14.11
CA GLY A 121 45.14 -18.04 13.90
C GLY A 121 44.40 -17.20 12.86
N ALA A 122 43.53 -16.31 13.36
CA ALA A 122 43.15 -14.99 12.82
C ALA A 122 42.68 -14.85 11.34
N PRO A 123 41.53 -14.19 11.08
CA PRO A 123 41.09 -13.93 9.72
C PRO A 123 41.89 -12.76 9.12
N ARG A 124 42.81 -13.06 8.19
CA ARG A 124 43.37 -12.03 7.31
C ARG A 124 42.56 -11.98 6.02
N LEU A 125 41.63 -11.04 5.97
CA LEU A 125 41.00 -10.56 4.75
C LEU A 125 42.07 -9.92 3.86
N GLN A 126 42.60 -10.66 2.88
CA GLN A 126 43.23 -10.03 1.73
C GLN A 126 42.14 -9.58 0.76
N ARG A 127 41.78 -8.31 0.96
CA ARG A 127 41.07 -7.47 0.01
C ARG A 127 41.94 -7.33 -1.25
N ALA A 128 41.72 -8.21 -2.23
CA ALA A 128 42.20 -7.98 -3.59
C ALA A 128 41.20 -7.03 -4.28
N PHE A 129 41.60 -5.78 -4.44
CA PHE A 129 40.90 -4.83 -5.29
C PHE A 129 41.17 -5.20 -6.75
N SER A 130 40.17 -5.77 -7.42
CA SER A 130 40.09 -5.80 -8.87
C SER A 130 39.02 -4.78 -9.29
N SER A 131 39.44 -3.54 -9.52
CA SER A 131 38.62 -2.56 -10.24
C SER A 131 38.60 -2.96 -11.72
N ILE A 132 37.69 -3.85 -12.09
CA ILE A 132 37.26 -3.95 -13.49
C ILE A 132 35.86 -3.39 -13.52
N VAL A 133 35.79 -2.07 -13.71
CA VAL A 133 34.59 -1.40 -14.20
C VAL A 133 34.53 -1.71 -15.69
N THR A 134 34.06 -2.90 -16.05
CA THR A 134 33.53 -3.15 -17.38
C THR A 134 32.17 -2.46 -17.43
N ALA A 135 32.19 -1.17 -17.74
CA ALA A 135 31.02 -0.44 -18.21
C ALA A 135 30.63 -1.03 -19.58
N SER A 136 29.99 -2.20 -19.55
CA SER A 136 29.17 -2.65 -20.67
C SER A 136 27.88 -1.85 -20.60
N LYS A 137 27.92 -0.64 -21.15
CA LYS A 137 26.73 -0.01 -21.72
C LYS A 137 26.30 -0.89 -22.89
N GLN A 138 25.67 -2.02 -22.59
CA GLN A 138 24.72 -2.60 -23.52
C GLN A 138 23.51 -1.69 -23.41
N GLY A 139 23.46 -0.68 -24.28
CA GLY A 139 22.21 -0.05 -24.63
C GLY A 139 21.31 -1.18 -25.08
N SER A 140 20.36 -1.54 -24.20
CA SER A 140 19.37 -2.55 -24.47
C SER A 140 18.70 -2.16 -25.79
N LEU A 141 18.87 -3.02 -26.79
CA LEU A 141 18.13 -2.94 -28.02
C LEU A 141 16.66 -2.95 -27.61
N THR A 142 15.99 -1.81 -27.80
CA THR A 142 14.55 -1.70 -27.64
C THR A 142 13.93 -2.71 -28.61
N SER A 143 13.61 -3.89 -28.10
CA SER A 143 12.71 -4.81 -28.77
C SER A 143 11.42 -4.03 -28.97
N SER A 144 11.03 -3.79 -30.22
CA SER A 144 9.81 -3.06 -30.57
C SER A 144 8.54 -3.68 -29.96
N HIS A 145 8.60 -4.91 -29.46
CA HIS A 145 7.54 -5.55 -28.68
C HIS A 145 7.42 -5.06 -27.22
N GLY A 146 8.45 -4.44 -26.64
CA GLY A 146 8.42 -4.00 -25.24
C GLY A 146 7.54 -2.78 -25.02
N GLY A 147 7.51 -1.85 -25.98
CA GLY A 147 6.70 -0.62 -25.90
C GLY A 147 5.21 -0.90 -25.94
N ASP A 148 4.75 -1.69 -26.93
CA ASP A 148 3.34 -2.07 -27.08
C ASP A 148 2.82 -2.86 -25.87
N ASN A 149 3.71 -3.61 -25.21
CA ASN A 149 3.39 -4.30 -23.97
C ASN A 149 3.16 -3.29 -22.85
N ILE A 150 4.13 -2.41 -22.58
CA ILE A 150 4.05 -1.39 -21.53
C ILE A 150 2.79 -0.51 -21.70
N GLU A 151 2.48 -0.08 -22.93
CA GLU A 151 1.27 0.70 -23.23
C GLU A 151 -0.04 -0.04 -22.88
N GLN A 152 -0.12 -1.35 -23.17
CA GLN A 152 -1.28 -2.16 -22.78
C GLN A 152 -1.42 -2.29 -21.26
N LEU A 153 -0.29 -2.39 -20.55
CA LEU A 153 -0.27 -2.42 -19.09
C LEU A 153 -0.66 -1.07 -18.51
N GLU A 154 -0.15 0.03 -19.06
CA GLU A 154 -0.51 1.40 -18.67
C GLU A 154 -2.02 1.63 -18.80
N MET A 155 -2.63 1.31 -19.96
CA MET A 155 -4.09 1.40 -20.15
C MET A 155 -4.89 0.60 -19.10
N LEU A 156 -4.39 -0.58 -18.71
CA LEU A 156 -5.03 -1.40 -17.68
C LEU A 156 -4.91 -0.72 -16.30
N LEU A 157 -3.70 -0.28 -15.93
CA LEU A 157 -3.45 0.38 -14.66
C LEU A 157 -4.24 1.70 -14.54
N GLU A 158 -4.34 2.49 -15.61
CA GLU A 158 -5.19 3.68 -15.70
C GLU A 158 -6.67 3.36 -15.41
N ALA A 159 -7.21 2.31 -16.02
CA ALA A 159 -8.60 1.91 -15.79
C ALA A 159 -8.85 1.54 -14.31
N TYR A 160 -7.91 0.85 -13.67
CA TYR A 160 -7.97 0.55 -12.24
C TYR A 160 -7.79 1.81 -11.39
N PHE A 161 -6.88 2.71 -11.76
CA PHE A 161 -6.62 3.97 -11.06
C PHE A 161 -7.88 4.82 -11.03
N VAL A 162 -8.56 5.00 -12.17
CA VAL A 162 -9.83 5.72 -12.26
C VAL A 162 -10.90 5.08 -11.36
N ALA A 163 -11.00 3.75 -11.34
CA ALA A 163 -11.96 3.04 -10.49
C ALA A 163 -11.67 3.22 -8.99
N ILE A 164 -10.39 3.19 -8.60
CA ILE A 164 -9.93 3.42 -7.23
C ILE A 164 -10.18 4.87 -6.82
N ASP A 165 -9.86 5.84 -7.66
CA ASP A 165 -10.04 7.26 -7.40
C ASP A 165 -11.52 7.63 -7.26
N HIS A 166 -12.38 7.06 -8.10
CA HIS A 166 -13.83 7.15 -7.95
C HIS A 166 -14.31 6.53 -6.62
N THR A 167 -13.78 5.37 -6.24
CA THR A 167 -14.11 4.72 -4.95
C THR A 167 -13.67 5.58 -3.78
N LEU A 168 -12.46 6.12 -3.82
CA LEU A 168 -11.93 7.04 -2.83
C LEU A 168 -12.83 8.28 -2.71
N SER A 169 -13.19 8.92 -3.82
CA SER A 169 -14.10 10.07 -3.86
C SER A 169 -15.44 9.77 -3.16
N LYS A 170 -16.02 8.59 -3.37
CA LYS A 170 -17.23 8.16 -2.66
C LYS A 170 -17.00 8.00 -1.16
N LEU A 171 -15.88 7.43 -0.73
CA LEU A 171 -15.53 7.28 0.68
C LEU A 171 -15.32 8.65 1.35
N LEU A 172 -14.66 9.58 0.66
CA LEU A 172 -14.47 10.97 1.15
C LEU A 172 -15.82 11.67 1.32
N SER A 173 -16.72 11.53 0.34
CA SER A 173 -18.08 12.08 0.46
C SER A 173 -18.82 11.54 1.70
N VAL A 174 -18.82 10.22 1.90
CA VAL A 174 -19.44 9.61 3.10
C VAL A 174 -18.78 10.10 4.38
N ARG A 175 -17.46 10.26 4.38
CA ARG A 175 -16.70 10.74 5.55
C ARG A 175 -17.09 12.16 5.92
N ASP A 176 -17.26 13.02 4.93
CA ASP A 176 -17.63 14.42 5.14
C ASP A 176 -19.06 14.54 5.72
N PHE A 177 -20.01 13.72 5.24
CA PHE A 177 -21.34 13.61 5.87
C PHE A 177 -21.28 13.12 7.32
N THR A 178 -20.37 12.19 7.63
CA THR A 178 -20.25 11.59 8.97
C THR A 178 -19.44 12.47 9.94
N PHE A 179 -18.85 13.58 9.48
CA PHE A 179 -18.13 14.54 10.33
C PHE A 179 -19.04 15.64 10.89
N ILE A 180 -20.24 15.79 10.33
CA ILE A 180 -21.24 16.81 10.71
C ILE A 180 -22.12 16.32 11.89
N LEU A 181 -22.13 15.01 12.18
CA LEU A 181 -22.81 14.36 13.32
C LEU A 181 -21.81 14.01 14.43
#